data_AF-A0A7J7TDM9-F1
#
_entry.id   AF-A0A7J7TDM9-F1
#
_cell.length_a   1.000
_cell.length_b   1.000
_cell.length_c   1.000
_cell.angle_alpha   90.00
_cell.angle_beta   90.00
_cell.angle_gamma   90.00
#
_symmetry.space_group_name_H-M   'P 1'
#
loop_
_entity.id
_entity.type
_entity.pdbx_description
1 polymer ?
#
loop_
_entity_poly.entity_id
_entity_poly.type
_entity_poly.pdbx_seq_one_letter_code
_entity_poly.pdbx_strand_id
1 'polypeptide(L)'
;MFRAGSPSHTLLRAPLLPILLLLVQAVGRGQGRASPAGGPLEDVVIERYHIPKACPREVQMGDFVRYHYNGTFEDGKKFDSSYDRNTLVAIVVGVGRLITGMDRGLMGMCVNERRRLIVPPHLGYGSIGVAGLIPPDATLYFDVVLLDVWNKEDTVQVSTLLRPPHCPRMVQDSDFVRYHYNGTLLDGTSFDTSYSRNHTYNTYVGQGYIIPGMDQGLQGSCMGERRRITIPPHLAYGENGTGDKIPGSAVLIFDVHVIDFHNPADPVEIKTLSWPPETCNETAKSGDFVRYHYNCSLLDGTKLFSSHDYGVPQEATLGANKVIEGLDKGLQGMCVGERRQLVVPPHLAHGESGARGVPGSAVLMFEVELVSREEGVPDGYLFVWHEDPPANLFEDMDLNKDGEVPPEEFSTFIKSQVSEGKGRLMPGQDAEKTIGDMFQNQDRNQDGKITVEELKLKSDEDQERVHEEL
;
A
#
# COMPACT_ATOMS: atom_id res chain seq x y z
N MET A 1 14.44 -15.35 -10.46
CA MET A 1 15.42 -16.43 -10.20
C MET A 1 15.67 -16.50 -8.71
N PHE A 2 15.31 -17.59 -8.03
CA PHE A 2 16.04 -18.27 -6.94
C PHE A 2 15.23 -19.53 -6.55
N ARG A 3 15.90 -20.68 -6.51
CA ARG A 3 15.34 -22.02 -6.34
C ARG A 3 14.93 -22.27 -4.89
N ALA A 4 13.77 -22.91 -4.69
CA ALA A 4 13.39 -23.53 -3.43
C ALA A 4 14.26 -24.79 -3.19
N GLY A 5 15.00 -24.80 -2.09
CA GLY A 5 15.73 -25.96 -1.60
C GLY A 5 14.84 -26.80 -0.66
N SER A 6 14.77 -28.09 -0.94
CA SER A 6 14.12 -29.11 -0.11
C SER A 6 14.83 -29.26 1.25
N PRO A 7 14.13 -29.50 2.38
CA PRO A 7 14.78 -29.84 3.63
C PRO A 7 14.95 -31.36 3.77
N SER A 8 16.16 -31.77 4.11
CA SER A 8 16.51 -33.13 4.53
C SER A 8 15.82 -33.50 5.85
N HIS A 9 15.24 -34.69 5.90
CA HIS A 9 14.72 -35.30 7.12
C HIS A 9 15.84 -35.58 8.11
N THR A 10 15.78 -34.95 9.29
CA THR A 10 16.49 -35.41 10.48
C THR A 10 15.48 -35.54 11.61
N LEU A 11 15.20 -36.78 11.99
CA LEU A 11 14.30 -37.15 13.09
C LEU A 11 14.93 -36.74 14.43
N LEU A 12 14.54 -35.59 14.97
CA LEU A 12 14.62 -35.34 16.41
C LEU A 12 13.25 -35.59 17.04
N ARG A 13 13.20 -36.60 17.92
CA ARG A 13 12.06 -36.90 18.79
C ARG A 13 11.78 -35.69 19.69
N ALA A 14 10.58 -35.12 19.56
CA ALA A 14 10.02 -34.20 20.56
C ALA A 14 9.56 -34.99 21.81
N PRO A 15 9.70 -34.45 23.03
CA PRO A 15 9.14 -35.06 24.22
C PRO A 15 7.62 -34.83 24.22
N LEU A 16 6.85 -35.91 24.31
CA LEU A 16 5.41 -35.88 24.58
C LEU A 16 5.19 -35.37 26.01
N LEU A 17 4.64 -34.17 26.17
CA LEU A 17 4.08 -33.70 27.44
C LEU A 17 2.67 -34.28 27.63
N PRO A 18 2.30 -34.77 28.82
CA PRO A 18 1.01 -35.38 29.04
C PRO A 18 -0.04 -34.28 29.22
N ILE A 19 -0.90 -34.10 28.22
CA ILE A 19 -2.21 -33.50 28.41
C ILE A 19 -3.03 -34.58 29.13
N LEU A 20 -3.37 -34.35 30.40
CA LEU A 20 -4.28 -35.23 31.14
C LEU A 20 -5.71 -35.01 30.62
N LEU A 21 -5.99 -35.58 29.44
CA LEU A 21 -7.34 -35.72 28.91
C LEU A 21 -7.92 -37.03 29.45
N LEU A 22 -8.63 -36.98 30.58
CA LEU A 22 -9.42 -38.12 31.05
C LEU A 22 -10.78 -38.10 30.34
N LEU A 23 -10.84 -38.78 29.20
CA LEU A 23 -12.08 -39.27 28.60
C LEU A 23 -12.70 -40.30 29.55
N VAL A 24 -13.84 -39.97 30.17
CA VAL A 24 -14.63 -40.95 30.91
C VAL A 24 -15.69 -41.54 29.98
N GLN A 25 -15.46 -42.78 29.53
CA GLN A 25 -16.54 -43.65 29.06
C GLN A 25 -17.20 -44.29 30.29
N ALA A 26 -18.45 -43.90 30.58
CA ALA A 26 -19.24 -44.53 31.62
C ALA A 26 -20.08 -45.69 31.03
N VAL A 27 -19.64 -46.93 31.26
CA VAL A 27 -20.51 -48.11 31.24
C VAL A 27 -20.41 -48.77 32.61
N GLY A 28 -21.53 -48.81 33.33
CA GLY A 28 -21.59 -49.47 34.64
C GLY A 28 -22.95 -49.29 35.31
N ARG A 29 -23.85 -50.26 35.12
CA ARG A 29 -25.02 -50.48 35.96
C ARG A 29 -24.57 -50.74 37.40
N GLY A 30 -24.99 -49.90 38.33
CA GLY A 30 -24.84 -50.11 39.78
C GLY A 30 -26.07 -49.54 40.50
N GLN A 31 -26.74 -50.39 41.27
CA GLN A 31 -28.00 -50.12 41.95
C GLN A 31 -27.89 -48.93 42.93
N GLY A 32 -28.84 -48.01 42.80
CA GLY A 32 -28.94 -46.81 43.62
C GLY A 32 -29.29 -47.10 45.08
N ARG A 33 -28.64 -46.35 45.98
CA ARG A 33 -29.23 -45.92 47.24
C ARG A 33 -29.55 -44.44 47.10
N ALA A 34 -30.83 -44.13 47.11
CA ALA A 34 -31.34 -42.77 47.08
C ALA A 34 -31.06 -42.07 48.42
N SER A 35 -30.39 -40.92 48.38
CA SER A 35 -30.41 -39.94 49.46
C SER A 35 -31.68 -39.08 49.36
N PRO A 36 -32.36 -38.77 50.48
CA PRO A 36 -33.58 -37.98 50.49
C PRO A 36 -33.27 -36.50 50.71
N ALA A 37 -33.29 -35.71 49.63
CA ALA A 37 -33.47 -34.26 49.68
C ALA A 37 -33.87 -33.76 48.29
N GLY A 38 -35.16 -33.88 47.95
CA GLY A 38 -35.73 -33.39 46.70
C GLY A 38 -35.98 -31.88 46.75
N GLY A 39 -34.93 -31.09 46.61
CA GLY A 39 -35.00 -29.73 46.07
C GLY A 39 -34.58 -29.73 44.59
N PRO A 40 -34.87 -28.66 43.82
CA PRO A 40 -34.26 -28.50 42.51
C PRO A 40 -32.73 -28.53 42.66
N LEU A 41 -32.03 -29.29 41.82
CA LEU A 41 -30.55 -29.25 41.77
C LEU A 41 -30.12 -27.81 41.47
N GLU A 42 -29.20 -27.29 42.29
CA GLU A 42 -28.68 -25.93 42.19
C GLU A 42 -27.87 -25.74 40.89
N ASP A 43 -28.11 -24.67 40.14
CA ASP A 43 -27.32 -24.38 38.93
C ASP A 43 -26.04 -23.59 39.28
N VAL A 44 -25.16 -23.38 38.30
CA VAL A 44 -23.99 -22.51 38.50
C VAL A 44 -24.42 -21.09 38.87
N VAL A 45 -23.86 -20.54 39.96
CA VAL A 45 -24.07 -19.13 40.32
C VAL A 45 -23.05 -18.28 39.57
N ILE A 46 -23.53 -17.25 38.86
CA ILE A 46 -22.72 -16.35 38.05
C ILE A 46 -22.71 -14.96 38.68
N GLU A 47 -21.58 -14.59 39.28
CA GLU A 47 -21.38 -13.27 39.89
C GLU A 47 -20.52 -12.40 38.97
N ARG A 48 -21.16 -11.53 38.19
CA ARG A 48 -20.48 -10.59 37.30
C ARG A 48 -20.04 -9.38 38.12
N TYR A 49 -18.73 -9.17 38.28
CA TYR A 49 -18.19 -8.06 39.08
C TYR A 49 -17.44 -7.02 38.24
N HIS A 50 -17.09 -7.35 36.99
CA HIS A 50 -16.59 -6.39 36.00
C HIS A 50 -17.22 -6.66 34.64
N ILE A 51 -18.06 -5.74 34.16
CA ILE A 51 -18.69 -5.83 32.83
C ILE A 51 -18.09 -4.72 31.96
N PRO A 52 -17.54 -5.05 30.77
CA PRO A 52 -17.00 -4.04 29.87
C PRO A 52 -18.12 -3.11 29.37
N LYS A 53 -17.78 -1.84 29.11
CA LYS A 53 -18.74 -0.85 28.60
C LYS A 53 -19.35 -1.24 27.25
N ALA A 54 -18.57 -1.95 26.43
CA ALA A 54 -18.99 -2.44 25.13
C ALA A 54 -18.91 -3.97 25.14
N CYS A 55 -19.97 -4.60 24.65
CA CYS A 55 -20.05 -6.03 24.43
C CYS A 55 -20.58 -6.27 23.02
N PRO A 56 -19.73 -6.17 21.98
CA PRO A 56 -20.17 -6.35 20.61
C PRO A 56 -20.66 -7.79 20.33
N ARG A 57 -20.20 -8.74 21.14
CA ARG A 57 -20.57 -10.14 21.09
C ARG A 57 -20.51 -10.76 22.47
N GLU A 58 -21.52 -11.56 22.80
CA GLU A 58 -21.53 -12.46 23.95
C GLU A 58 -21.21 -13.89 23.50
N VAL A 59 -20.52 -14.66 24.34
CA VAL A 59 -20.24 -16.09 24.12
C VAL A 59 -21.55 -16.87 23.90
N GLN A 60 -21.63 -17.53 22.75
CA GLN A 60 -22.71 -18.45 22.39
C GLN A 60 -22.22 -19.91 22.39
N MET A 61 -23.17 -20.84 22.33
CA MET A 61 -22.87 -22.27 22.23
C MET A 61 -22.13 -22.55 20.92
N GLY A 62 -21.02 -23.27 21.01
CA GLY A 62 -20.17 -23.58 19.85
C GLY A 62 -19.10 -22.52 19.56
N ASP A 63 -19.07 -21.41 20.30
CA ASP A 63 -17.99 -20.43 20.17
C ASP A 63 -16.68 -20.96 20.77
N PHE A 64 -15.59 -20.62 20.08
CA PHE A 64 -14.24 -20.76 20.56
C PHE A 64 -13.91 -19.56 21.44
N VAL A 65 -13.48 -19.82 22.67
CA VAL A 65 -13.12 -18.78 23.62
C VAL A 65 -11.67 -18.92 24.07
N ARG A 66 -11.08 -17.80 24.46
CA ARG A 66 -9.82 -17.77 25.21
C ARG A 66 -10.01 -17.05 26.52
N TYR A 67 -9.61 -17.65 27.63
CA TYR A 67 -9.79 -17.06 28.96
C TYR A 67 -8.68 -17.46 29.94
N HIS A 68 -8.50 -16.63 30.98
CA HIS A 68 -7.77 -17.02 32.17
C HIS A 68 -8.73 -17.29 33.33
N TYR A 69 -8.27 -18.11 34.28
CA TYR A 69 -9.01 -18.36 35.52
C TYR A 69 -8.09 -18.60 36.72
N ASN A 70 -8.67 -18.41 37.90
CA ASN A 70 -8.17 -18.92 39.17
C ASN A 70 -9.24 -19.78 39.83
N GLY A 71 -8.91 -21.03 40.13
CA GLY A 71 -9.79 -22.03 40.75
C GLY A 71 -9.46 -22.21 42.23
N THR A 72 -10.45 -21.94 43.08
CA THR A 72 -10.31 -21.97 44.54
C THR A 72 -11.47 -22.72 45.21
N PHE A 73 -11.26 -23.16 46.44
CA PHE A 73 -12.34 -23.62 47.33
C PHE A 73 -12.94 -22.44 48.11
N GLU A 74 -14.00 -22.71 48.88
CA GLU A 74 -14.69 -21.69 49.71
C GLU A 74 -13.76 -21.00 50.71
N ASP A 75 -12.77 -21.71 51.25
CA ASP A 75 -11.74 -21.19 52.16
C ASP A 75 -10.67 -20.33 51.45
N GLY A 76 -10.80 -20.14 50.12
CA GLY A 76 -9.86 -19.40 49.27
C GLY A 76 -8.62 -20.21 48.89
N LYS A 77 -8.47 -21.46 49.32
CA LYS A 77 -7.35 -22.31 48.92
C LYS A 77 -7.42 -22.59 47.43
N LYS A 78 -6.39 -22.16 46.70
CA LYS A 78 -6.22 -22.41 45.27
C LYS A 78 -5.93 -23.88 45.00
N PHE A 79 -6.70 -24.49 44.09
CA PHE A 79 -6.40 -25.82 43.57
C PHE A 79 -5.80 -25.76 42.16
N ASP A 80 -6.11 -24.73 41.37
CA ASP A 80 -5.55 -24.60 40.03
C ASP A 80 -5.63 -23.16 39.48
N SER A 81 -4.72 -22.76 38.60
CA SER A 81 -4.80 -21.49 37.89
C SER A 81 -4.08 -21.53 36.54
N SER A 82 -4.69 -20.90 35.53
CA SER A 82 -4.04 -20.74 34.22
C SER A 82 -2.84 -19.79 34.27
N TYR A 83 -2.78 -18.87 35.24
CA TYR A 83 -1.63 -17.98 35.43
C TYR A 83 -0.40 -18.74 35.94
N ASP A 84 -0.57 -19.71 36.84
CA ASP A 84 0.54 -20.51 37.38
C ASP A 84 1.23 -21.35 36.29
N ARG A 85 0.47 -21.74 35.26
CA ARG A 85 0.97 -22.50 34.12
C ARG A 85 1.47 -21.61 32.97
N ASN A 86 1.31 -20.30 33.10
CA ASN A 86 1.58 -19.32 32.05
C ASN A 86 0.94 -19.70 30.70
N THR A 87 -0.24 -20.33 30.74
CA THR A 87 -0.98 -20.78 29.56
C THR A 87 -2.47 -20.59 29.78
N LEU A 88 -3.10 -19.82 28.89
CA LEU A 88 -4.54 -19.60 28.89
C LEU A 88 -5.29 -20.85 28.44
N VAL A 89 -6.60 -20.88 28.66
CA VAL A 89 -7.47 -21.92 28.13
C VAL A 89 -8.02 -21.46 26.79
N ALA A 90 -7.92 -22.30 25.76
CA ALA A 90 -8.56 -22.13 24.46
C ALA A 90 -9.46 -23.34 24.19
N ILE A 91 -10.78 -23.13 24.10
CA ILE A 91 -11.74 -24.24 23.99
C ILE A 91 -13.07 -23.80 23.38
N VAL A 92 -13.88 -24.77 22.94
CA VAL A 92 -15.26 -24.55 22.49
C VAL A 92 -16.21 -24.65 23.67
N VAL A 93 -17.07 -23.65 23.86
CA VAL A 93 -18.02 -23.57 24.98
C VAL A 93 -19.36 -24.24 24.62
N GLY A 94 -19.95 -24.91 25.61
CA GLY A 94 -21.32 -25.44 25.52
C GLY A 94 -21.45 -26.76 24.75
N VAL A 95 -20.34 -27.45 24.51
CA VAL A 95 -20.28 -28.72 23.77
C VAL A 95 -19.84 -29.90 24.64
N GLY A 96 -19.78 -29.73 25.97
CA GLY A 96 -19.42 -30.78 26.93
C GLY A 96 -17.92 -31.07 27.01
N ARG A 97 -17.07 -30.09 26.67
CA ARG A 97 -15.60 -30.22 26.74
C ARG A 97 -15.01 -29.66 28.04
N LEU A 98 -15.79 -28.91 28.81
CA LEU A 98 -15.47 -28.47 30.16
C LEU A 98 -16.38 -29.20 31.15
N ILE A 99 -16.08 -29.07 32.45
CA ILE A 99 -17.06 -29.41 33.50
C ILE A 99 -18.33 -28.58 33.25
N THR A 100 -19.50 -29.17 33.50
CA THR A 100 -20.79 -28.59 33.12
C THR A 100 -20.99 -27.18 33.69
N GLY A 101 -20.53 -26.92 34.91
CA GLY A 101 -20.61 -25.59 35.52
C GLY A 101 -19.80 -24.52 34.79
N MET A 102 -18.63 -24.87 34.23
CA MET A 102 -17.84 -23.95 33.42
C MET A 102 -18.47 -23.74 32.04
N ASP A 103 -18.92 -24.81 31.39
CA ASP A 103 -19.60 -24.73 30.10
C ASP A 103 -20.84 -23.81 30.17
N ARG A 104 -21.63 -23.92 31.25
CA ARG A 104 -22.78 -23.03 31.50
C ARG A 104 -22.35 -21.64 31.95
N GLY A 105 -21.36 -21.56 32.84
CA GLY A 105 -20.93 -20.32 33.46
C GLY A 105 -20.21 -19.35 32.51
N LEU A 106 -19.62 -19.84 31.42
CA LEU A 106 -18.99 -19.00 30.38
C LEU A 106 -19.98 -18.42 29.37
N MET A 107 -21.18 -18.98 29.26
CA MET A 107 -22.21 -18.47 28.34
C MET A 107 -22.57 -17.01 28.65
N GLY A 108 -22.85 -16.23 27.61
CA GLY A 108 -23.21 -14.82 27.78
C GLY A 108 -22.04 -13.92 28.21
N MET A 109 -20.79 -14.41 28.15
CA MET A 109 -19.61 -13.63 28.55
C MET A 109 -19.13 -12.68 27.46
N CYS A 110 -18.77 -11.47 27.86
CA CYS A 110 -18.17 -10.46 27.01
C CYS A 110 -16.65 -10.49 27.14
N VAL A 111 -15.92 -10.17 26.07
CA VAL A 111 -14.46 -10.02 26.15
C VAL A 111 -14.12 -8.88 27.13
N ASN A 112 -13.08 -9.07 27.95
CA ASN A 112 -12.71 -8.24 29.11
C ASN A 112 -13.67 -8.27 30.30
N GLU A 113 -14.76 -9.04 30.25
CA GLU A 113 -15.57 -9.29 31.42
C GLU A 113 -14.79 -10.09 32.46
N ARG A 114 -15.05 -9.81 33.74
CA ARG A 114 -14.63 -10.68 34.85
C ARG A 114 -15.82 -11.11 35.68
N ARG A 115 -15.88 -12.41 35.95
CA ARG A 115 -16.97 -13.02 36.70
C ARG A 115 -16.44 -14.12 37.62
N ARG A 116 -17.14 -14.34 38.72
CA ARG A 116 -16.96 -15.50 39.57
C ARG A 116 -18.05 -16.51 39.28
N LEU A 117 -17.64 -17.77 39.10
CA LEU A 117 -18.53 -18.90 38.91
C LEU A 117 -18.46 -19.78 40.15
N ILE A 118 -19.60 -20.00 40.80
CA ILE A 118 -19.73 -20.93 41.92
C ILE A 118 -20.38 -22.20 41.38
N VAL A 119 -19.57 -23.25 41.24
CA VAL A 119 -19.95 -24.49 40.60
C VAL A 119 -20.25 -25.54 41.69
N PRO A 120 -21.52 -25.94 41.86
CA PRO A 120 -21.87 -26.98 42.82
C PRO A 120 -21.29 -28.33 42.38
N PRO A 121 -21.09 -29.28 43.31
CA PRO A 121 -20.31 -30.48 43.03
C PRO A 121 -20.84 -31.30 41.84
N HIS A 122 -22.16 -31.43 41.70
CA HIS A 122 -22.78 -32.20 40.62
C HIS A 122 -22.61 -31.59 39.22
N LEU A 123 -22.20 -30.32 39.11
CA LEU A 123 -21.80 -29.66 37.85
C LEU A 123 -20.27 -29.57 37.70
N GLY A 124 -19.51 -30.04 38.70
CA GLY A 124 -18.05 -30.12 38.74
C GLY A 124 -17.56 -31.57 38.70
N TYR A 125 -16.91 -32.02 39.79
CA TYR A 125 -16.33 -33.37 39.90
C TYR A 125 -17.15 -34.35 40.76
N GLY A 126 -18.34 -33.94 41.20
CA GLY A 126 -19.30 -34.76 41.94
C GLY A 126 -18.75 -35.36 43.24
N SER A 127 -19.35 -36.48 43.64
CA SER A 127 -18.98 -37.25 44.83
C SER A 127 -17.68 -38.05 44.69
N ILE A 128 -17.04 -38.01 43.51
CA ILE A 128 -15.76 -38.68 43.27
C ILE A 128 -14.60 -37.73 43.52
N GLY A 129 -14.73 -36.46 43.12
CA GLY A 129 -13.65 -35.48 43.16
C GLY A 129 -12.51 -35.84 42.19
N VAL A 130 -11.32 -35.28 42.44
CA VAL A 130 -10.06 -35.59 41.77
C VAL A 130 -9.03 -35.93 42.84
N ALA A 131 -8.57 -37.19 42.85
CA ALA A 131 -7.65 -37.69 43.86
C ALA A 131 -6.43 -36.77 44.07
N GLY A 132 -6.21 -36.34 45.32
CA GLY A 132 -5.08 -35.49 45.70
C GLY A 132 -5.20 -34.01 45.33
N LEU A 133 -6.25 -33.59 44.61
CA LEU A 133 -6.42 -32.21 44.15
C LEU A 133 -7.77 -31.60 44.56
N ILE A 134 -8.87 -32.29 44.24
CA ILE A 134 -10.23 -31.80 44.44
C ILE A 134 -10.99 -32.82 45.31
N PRO A 135 -11.42 -32.45 46.54
CA PRO A 135 -12.19 -33.35 47.38
C PRO A 135 -13.53 -33.77 46.75
N PRO A 136 -14.07 -34.95 47.11
CA PRO A 136 -15.47 -35.30 46.89
C PRO A 136 -16.43 -34.21 47.37
N ASP A 137 -17.52 -34.00 46.63
CA ASP A 137 -18.59 -33.07 46.99
C ASP A 137 -18.12 -31.62 47.22
N ALA A 138 -16.99 -31.23 46.63
CA ALA A 138 -16.45 -29.87 46.74
C ALA A 138 -17.16 -28.90 45.78
N THR A 139 -17.59 -27.76 46.32
CA THR A 139 -18.00 -26.58 45.55
C THR A 139 -16.77 -25.84 45.05
N LEU A 140 -16.75 -25.50 43.77
CA LEU A 140 -15.61 -24.87 43.11
C LEU A 140 -15.90 -23.42 42.80
N TYR A 141 -14.94 -22.55 43.07
CA TYR A 141 -15.02 -21.12 42.79
C TYR A 141 -14.01 -20.76 41.70
N PHE A 142 -14.50 -20.35 40.54
CA PHE A 142 -13.67 -19.91 39.43
C PHE A 142 -13.79 -18.41 39.24
N ASP A 143 -12.69 -17.68 39.41
CA ASP A 143 -12.59 -16.29 38.97
C ASP A 143 -12.07 -16.28 37.53
N VAL A 144 -12.86 -15.77 36.57
CA VAL A 144 -12.62 -15.91 35.14
C VAL A 144 -12.54 -14.55 34.47
N VAL A 145 -11.59 -14.38 33.53
CA VAL A 145 -11.53 -13.26 32.59
C VAL A 145 -11.48 -13.76 31.15
N LEU A 146 -12.42 -13.28 30.31
CA LEU A 146 -12.48 -13.62 28.90
C LEU A 146 -11.60 -12.69 28.08
N LEU A 147 -10.78 -13.25 27.20
CA LEU A 147 -9.86 -12.51 26.33
C LEU A 147 -10.27 -12.53 24.87
N ASP A 148 -10.92 -13.60 24.42
CA ASP A 148 -11.25 -13.77 23.01
C ASP A 148 -12.51 -14.64 22.82
N VAL A 149 -13.22 -14.41 21.72
CA VAL A 149 -14.41 -15.16 21.31
C VAL A 149 -14.57 -15.12 19.78
N TRP A 150 -14.73 -16.28 19.14
CA TRP A 150 -15.00 -16.39 17.71
C TRP A 150 -15.71 -17.71 17.36
N ASN A 151 -16.20 -17.79 16.13
CA ASN A 151 -16.82 -18.98 15.55
C ASN A 151 -16.26 -19.29 14.16
N LYS A 152 -16.31 -20.55 13.75
CA LYS A 152 -15.84 -21.00 12.43
C LYS A 152 -16.59 -20.35 11.27
N GLU A 153 -17.84 -19.96 11.49
CA GLU A 153 -18.65 -19.27 10.49
C GLU A 153 -18.46 -17.75 10.48
N ASP A 154 -17.60 -17.21 11.37
CA ASP A 154 -17.30 -15.78 11.37
C ASP A 154 -16.58 -15.40 10.08
N THR A 155 -17.00 -14.29 9.49
CA THR A 155 -16.32 -13.65 8.36
C THR A 155 -15.63 -12.37 8.82
N VAL A 156 -14.83 -11.77 7.93
CA VAL A 156 -14.25 -10.45 8.18
C VAL A 156 -15.35 -9.43 8.41
N GLN A 157 -15.28 -8.71 9.53
CA GLN A 157 -16.19 -7.61 9.84
C GLN A 157 -15.50 -6.29 9.57
N VAL A 158 -16.12 -5.45 8.73
CA VAL A 158 -15.60 -4.11 8.41
C VAL A 158 -16.55 -3.06 8.98
N SER A 159 -16.01 -2.15 9.79
CA SER A 159 -16.73 -1.00 10.32
C SER A 159 -16.04 0.28 9.87
N THR A 160 -16.70 1.09 9.04
CA THR A 160 -16.17 2.39 8.62
C THR A 160 -16.26 3.38 9.78
N LEU A 161 -15.12 3.84 10.27
CA LEU A 161 -15.01 4.82 11.36
C LEU A 161 -15.11 6.26 10.85
N LEU A 162 -14.55 6.51 9.66
CA LEU A 162 -14.61 7.80 8.97
C LEU A 162 -14.62 7.54 7.47
N ARG A 163 -15.66 8.01 6.78
CA ARG A 163 -15.72 8.06 5.32
C ARG A 163 -15.50 9.50 4.83
N PRO A 164 -14.51 9.75 3.98
CA PRO A 164 -14.33 11.06 3.36
C PRO A 164 -15.54 11.44 2.49
N PRO A 165 -15.87 12.73 2.38
CA PRO A 165 -17.06 13.19 1.65
C PRO A 165 -16.97 12.91 0.15
N HIS A 166 -15.75 12.84 -0.39
CA HIS A 166 -15.49 12.51 -1.78
C HIS A 166 -14.79 11.16 -1.88
N CYS A 167 -15.36 10.23 -2.64
CA CYS A 167 -14.82 8.90 -2.90
C CYS A 167 -15.08 8.53 -4.36
N PRO A 168 -14.27 9.07 -5.30
CA PRO A 168 -14.51 8.89 -6.74
C PRO A 168 -14.22 7.45 -7.18
N ARG A 169 -13.33 6.77 -6.44
CA ARG A 169 -12.91 5.39 -6.65
C ARG A 169 -12.76 4.72 -5.29
N MET A 170 -12.99 3.41 -5.26
CA MET A 170 -12.69 2.55 -4.12
C MET A 170 -11.58 1.55 -4.47
N VAL A 171 -10.86 1.06 -3.47
CA VAL A 171 -9.86 0.00 -3.63
C VAL A 171 -10.49 -1.24 -4.27
N GLN A 172 -9.84 -1.71 -5.33
CA GLN A 172 -10.19 -2.92 -6.06
C GLN A 172 -9.09 -3.98 -5.94
N ASP A 173 -9.38 -5.18 -6.44
CA ASP A 173 -8.39 -6.23 -6.59
C ASP A 173 -7.21 -5.74 -7.44
N SER A 174 -6.00 -6.17 -7.07
CA SER A 174 -4.73 -5.79 -7.70
C SER A 174 -4.29 -4.32 -7.50
N ASP A 175 -5.04 -3.52 -6.75
CA ASP A 175 -4.59 -2.17 -6.38
C ASP A 175 -3.43 -2.24 -5.39
N PHE A 176 -2.43 -1.39 -5.61
CA PHE A 176 -1.39 -1.09 -4.65
C PHE A 176 -1.91 -0.04 -3.67
N VAL A 177 -2.00 -0.40 -2.39
CA VAL A 177 -2.56 0.45 -1.33
C VAL A 177 -1.48 0.82 -0.32
N ARG A 178 -1.44 2.10 0.05
CA ARG A 178 -0.65 2.61 1.17
C ARG A 178 -1.56 2.98 2.31
N TYR A 179 -1.32 2.40 3.48
CA TYR A 179 -2.14 2.67 4.66
C TYR A 179 -1.32 2.64 5.94
N HIS A 180 -1.82 3.36 6.94
CA HIS A 180 -1.40 3.17 8.31
C HIS A 180 -2.37 2.24 9.04
N TYR A 181 -1.87 1.49 10.00
CA TYR A 181 -2.68 0.66 10.89
C TYR A 181 -2.17 0.67 12.34
N ASN A 182 -3.10 0.38 13.25
CA ASN A 182 -2.87 -0.12 14.60
C ASN A 182 -3.49 -1.52 14.72
N GLY A 183 -2.70 -2.50 15.16
CA GLY A 183 -3.13 -3.89 15.34
C GLY A 183 -3.27 -4.26 16.82
N THR A 184 -4.46 -4.72 17.22
CA THR A 184 -4.75 -5.18 18.57
C THR A 184 -5.44 -6.54 18.57
N LEU A 185 -5.31 -7.28 19.67
CA LEU A 185 -6.18 -8.42 19.97
C LEU A 185 -7.59 -7.92 20.36
N LEU A 186 -8.56 -8.85 20.44
CA LEU A 186 -9.95 -8.53 20.79
C LEU A 186 -10.10 -7.93 22.21
N ASP A 187 -9.18 -8.26 23.13
CA ASP A 187 -9.11 -7.66 24.47
C ASP A 187 -8.50 -6.24 24.49
N GLY A 188 -8.00 -5.75 23.36
CA GLY A 188 -7.36 -4.43 23.22
C GLY A 188 -5.84 -4.44 23.37
N THR A 189 -5.21 -5.60 23.63
CA THR A 189 -3.76 -5.71 23.70
C THR A 189 -3.12 -5.41 22.35
N SER A 190 -2.29 -4.37 22.28
CA SER A 190 -1.59 -3.98 21.04
C SER A 190 -0.46 -4.96 20.71
N PHE A 191 -0.39 -5.42 19.46
CA PHE A 191 0.72 -6.25 18.99
C PHE A 191 1.63 -5.52 17.99
N ASP A 192 1.10 -4.60 17.17
CA ASP A 192 1.89 -3.89 16.16
C ASP A 192 1.25 -2.58 15.70
N THR A 193 2.07 -1.66 15.17
CA THR A 193 1.59 -0.39 14.57
C THR A 193 2.57 0.15 13.55
N SER A 194 2.05 0.56 12.39
CA SER A 194 2.84 1.22 11.34
C SER A 194 3.40 2.58 11.78
N TYR A 195 2.71 3.30 12.68
CA TYR A 195 3.11 4.64 13.12
C TYR A 195 4.44 4.63 13.88
N SER A 196 4.76 3.53 14.57
CA SER A 196 6.04 3.36 15.27
C SER A 196 7.25 3.38 14.34
N ARG A 197 7.03 3.11 13.04
CA ARG A 197 8.09 3.02 12.03
C ARG A 197 8.15 4.24 11.10
N ASN A 198 7.26 5.21 11.31
CA ASN A 198 7.14 6.44 10.53
C ASN A 198 7.06 6.22 9.00
N HIS A 199 6.42 5.11 8.57
CA HIS A 199 6.11 4.85 7.16
C HIS A 199 4.81 4.05 7.06
N THR A 200 4.16 4.13 5.90
CA THR A 200 2.95 3.36 5.59
C THR A 200 3.28 1.89 5.37
N TYR A 201 2.32 1.02 5.64
CA TYR A 201 2.36 -0.34 5.10
C TYR A 201 1.85 -0.30 3.66
N ASN A 202 2.61 -0.91 2.75
CA ASN A 202 2.37 -0.85 1.32
C ASN A 202 2.20 -2.27 0.78
N THR A 203 1.14 -2.53 0.03
CA THR A 203 0.87 -3.88 -0.49
C THR A 203 -0.10 -3.88 -1.66
N TYR A 204 -0.16 -4.98 -2.40
CA TYR A 204 -1.19 -5.22 -3.40
C TYR A 204 -2.35 -5.99 -2.77
N VAL A 205 -3.56 -5.44 -2.90
CA VAL A 205 -4.78 -6.05 -2.36
C VAL A 205 -5.25 -7.19 -3.24
N GLY A 206 -5.61 -8.32 -2.62
CA GLY A 206 -6.18 -9.49 -3.29
C GLY A 206 -5.16 -10.42 -3.96
N GLN A 207 -3.86 -10.11 -3.83
CA GLN A 207 -2.76 -10.88 -4.39
C GLN A 207 -2.13 -11.86 -3.38
N GLY A 208 -2.65 -11.94 -2.15
CA GLY A 208 -2.17 -12.88 -1.13
C GLY A 208 -0.82 -12.51 -0.49
N TYR A 209 -0.41 -11.24 -0.60
CA TYR A 209 0.80 -10.74 0.07
C TYR A 209 0.62 -10.48 1.57
N ILE A 210 -0.63 -10.37 2.02
CA ILE A 210 -1.01 -10.16 3.42
C ILE A 210 -2.00 -11.24 3.85
N ILE A 211 -2.35 -11.25 5.13
CA ILE A 211 -3.36 -12.21 5.63
C ILE A 211 -4.70 -12.05 4.89
N PRO A 212 -5.42 -13.15 4.58
CA PRO A 212 -6.65 -13.10 3.78
C PRO A 212 -7.69 -12.12 4.30
N GLY A 213 -7.80 -11.97 5.62
CA GLY A 213 -8.76 -11.05 6.21
C GLY A 213 -8.45 -9.57 5.98
N MET A 214 -7.17 -9.21 5.83
CA MET A 214 -6.79 -7.84 5.47
C MET A 214 -7.04 -7.58 3.99
N ASP A 215 -6.76 -8.55 3.10
CA ASP A 215 -7.11 -8.46 1.68
C ASP A 215 -8.61 -8.17 1.52
N GLN A 216 -9.47 -8.94 2.20
CA GLN A 216 -10.92 -8.73 2.19
C GLN A 216 -11.33 -7.40 2.84
N GLY A 217 -10.71 -7.02 3.96
CA GLY A 217 -11.09 -5.83 4.72
C GLY A 217 -10.68 -4.50 4.10
N LEU A 218 -9.63 -4.49 3.25
CA LEU A 218 -9.18 -3.30 2.53
C LEU A 218 -10.01 -3.02 1.27
N GLN A 219 -10.60 -4.04 0.65
CA GLN A 219 -11.45 -3.88 -0.52
C GLN A 219 -12.61 -2.91 -0.25
N GLY A 220 -12.97 -2.11 -1.26
CA GLY A 220 -14.04 -1.12 -1.13
C GLY A 220 -13.71 0.05 -0.21
N SER A 221 -12.44 0.31 0.10
CA SER A 221 -12.03 1.51 0.85
C SER A 221 -11.84 2.73 -0.03
N CYS A 222 -12.25 3.87 0.51
CA CYS A 222 -11.97 5.17 -0.07
C CYS A 222 -10.60 5.67 0.39
N MET A 223 -9.99 6.51 -0.42
CA MET A 223 -8.80 7.27 -0.03
C MET A 223 -9.15 8.19 1.15
N GLY A 224 -8.29 8.25 2.17
CA GLY A 224 -8.53 8.97 3.42
C GLY A 224 -9.49 8.26 4.39
N GLU A 225 -10.05 7.10 4.03
CA GLU A 225 -10.97 6.37 4.90
C GLU A 225 -10.26 5.84 6.15
N ARG A 226 -10.94 5.94 7.30
CA ARG A 226 -10.59 5.17 8.50
C ARG A 226 -11.61 4.09 8.72
N ARG A 227 -11.15 2.85 8.92
CA ARG A 227 -12.01 1.70 9.17
C ARG A 227 -11.38 0.74 10.16
N ARG A 228 -12.24 0.01 10.87
CA ARG A 228 -11.88 -1.12 11.71
C ARG A 228 -12.17 -2.42 10.97
N ILE A 229 -11.18 -3.30 10.91
CA ILE A 229 -11.29 -4.63 10.31
C ILE A 229 -11.10 -5.64 11.44
N THR A 230 -12.12 -6.47 11.71
CA THR A 230 -12.05 -7.57 12.69
C THR A 230 -11.93 -8.89 11.93
N ILE A 231 -10.87 -9.64 12.21
CA ILE A 231 -10.46 -10.80 11.42
C ILE A 231 -10.46 -12.05 12.33
N PRO A 232 -11.28 -13.07 12.01
CA PRO A 232 -11.25 -14.33 12.75
C PRO A 232 -9.96 -15.11 12.44
N PRO A 233 -9.53 -16.03 13.33
CA PRO A 233 -8.21 -16.64 13.22
C PRO A 233 -7.96 -17.38 11.89
N HIS A 234 -8.98 -18.04 11.35
CA HIS A 234 -8.87 -18.82 10.10
C HIS A 234 -8.69 -17.94 8.85
N LEU A 235 -8.85 -16.62 8.95
CA LEU A 235 -8.51 -15.62 7.92
C LEU A 235 -7.29 -14.77 8.33
N ALA A 236 -6.62 -15.13 9.43
CA ALA A 236 -5.40 -14.50 9.95
C ALA A 236 -4.26 -15.53 10.09
N TYR A 237 -3.84 -15.85 11.31
CA TYR A 237 -2.71 -16.75 11.60
C TYR A 237 -3.12 -18.13 12.15
N GLY A 238 -4.41 -18.46 12.08
CA GLY A 238 -4.96 -19.77 12.40
C GLY A 238 -4.78 -20.20 13.87
N GLU A 239 -4.80 -21.51 14.11
CA GLU A 239 -4.68 -22.12 15.43
C GLU A 239 -3.27 -21.99 16.03
N ASN A 240 -2.25 -21.77 15.20
CA ASN A 240 -0.86 -21.70 15.64
C ASN A 240 -0.43 -20.28 16.04
N GLY A 241 -1.07 -19.25 15.49
CA GLY A 241 -0.64 -17.86 15.70
C GLY A 241 0.67 -17.55 14.96
N THR A 242 1.35 -16.47 15.36
CA THR A 242 2.66 -16.10 14.82
C THR A 242 3.50 -15.29 15.80
N GLY A 243 4.79 -15.63 15.87
CA GLY A 243 5.75 -15.02 16.80
C GLY A 243 5.28 -15.06 18.26
N ASP A 244 5.79 -14.13 19.06
CA ASP A 244 5.49 -14.10 20.51
C ASP A 244 4.29 -13.21 20.85
N LYS A 245 3.81 -12.40 19.89
CA LYS A 245 2.77 -11.39 20.13
C LYS A 245 1.37 -11.81 19.69
N ILE A 246 1.28 -12.71 18.71
CA ILE A 246 -0.01 -13.16 18.18
C ILE A 246 -0.21 -14.62 18.55
N PRO A 247 -0.96 -14.90 19.62
CA PRO A 247 -1.24 -16.26 20.05
C PRO A 247 -2.15 -17.00 19.04
N GLY A 248 -2.14 -18.33 19.15
CA GLY A 248 -3.04 -19.20 18.41
C GLY A 248 -4.52 -18.90 18.64
N SER A 249 -5.32 -19.07 17.58
CA SER A 249 -6.77 -18.84 17.61
C SER A 249 -7.17 -17.43 18.07
N ALA A 250 -6.33 -16.42 17.79
CA ALA A 250 -6.59 -15.04 18.14
C ALA A 250 -7.42 -14.30 17.08
N VAL A 251 -8.46 -13.59 17.52
CA VAL A 251 -9.14 -12.58 16.68
C VAL A 251 -8.27 -11.33 16.64
N LEU A 252 -8.06 -10.80 15.44
CA LEU A 252 -7.28 -9.59 15.23
C LEU A 252 -8.19 -8.41 14.90
N ILE A 253 -7.86 -7.25 15.43
CA ILE A 253 -8.48 -5.98 15.10
C ILE A 253 -7.43 -5.08 14.47
N PHE A 254 -7.73 -4.54 13.29
CA PHE A 254 -6.93 -3.52 12.64
C PHE A 254 -7.74 -2.24 12.48
N ASP A 255 -7.29 -1.16 13.13
CA ASP A 255 -7.75 0.18 12.81
C ASP A 255 -6.85 0.74 11.72
N VAL A 256 -7.40 0.87 10.51
CA VAL A 256 -6.70 1.26 9.28
C VAL A 256 -7.05 2.69 8.89
N HIS A 257 -6.06 3.43 8.40
CA HIS A 257 -6.19 4.72 7.74
C HIS A 257 -5.56 4.63 6.34
N VAL A 258 -6.41 4.62 5.30
CA VAL A 258 -5.97 4.53 3.90
C VAL A 258 -5.45 5.89 3.46
N ILE A 259 -4.20 5.94 3.00
CA ILE A 259 -3.56 7.18 2.56
C ILE A 259 -3.87 7.42 1.09
N ASP A 260 -3.51 6.46 0.23
CA ASP A 260 -3.86 6.44 -1.18
C ASP A 260 -3.72 5.02 -1.76
N PHE A 261 -4.10 4.89 -3.02
CA PHE A 261 -3.94 3.67 -3.79
C PHE A 261 -3.95 3.96 -5.28
N HIS A 262 -3.39 3.05 -6.07
CA HIS A 262 -3.43 3.06 -7.52
C HIS A 262 -3.38 1.63 -8.06
N ASN A 263 -3.77 1.44 -9.30
CA ASN A 263 -3.50 0.21 -10.03
C ASN A 263 -2.22 0.40 -10.88
N PRO A 264 -1.33 -0.60 -10.97
CA PRO A 264 -0.20 -0.57 -11.91
C PRO A 264 -0.61 -0.41 -13.37
N ALA A 265 -1.86 -0.75 -13.72
CA ALA A 265 -2.42 -0.54 -15.05
C ALA A 265 -3.05 0.85 -15.25
N ASP A 266 -3.14 1.69 -14.20
CA ASP A 266 -3.72 3.02 -14.31
C ASP A 266 -2.88 3.90 -15.25
N PRO A 267 -3.53 4.59 -16.22
CA PRO A 267 -2.88 5.63 -17.00
C PRO A 267 -2.73 6.92 -16.18
N VAL A 268 -2.17 7.97 -16.79
CA VAL A 268 -2.32 9.32 -16.26
C VAL A 268 -3.77 9.75 -16.39
N GLU A 269 -4.41 10.12 -15.29
CA GLU A 269 -5.73 10.75 -15.34
C GLU A 269 -5.55 12.23 -15.70
N ILE A 270 -6.23 12.69 -16.76
CA ILE A 270 -6.13 14.06 -17.25
C ILE A 270 -7.49 14.73 -17.16
N LYS A 271 -7.53 15.86 -16.45
CA LYS A 271 -8.72 16.71 -16.34
C LYS A 271 -8.38 18.14 -16.74
N THR A 272 -8.95 18.62 -17.84
CA THR A 272 -8.80 20.02 -18.24
C THR A 272 -9.55 20.94 -17.26
N LEU A 273 -8.82 21.89 -16.67
CA LEU A 273 -9.34 22.87 -15.70
C LEU A 273 -9.79 24.16 -16.40
N SER A 274 -9.02 24.62 -17.38
CA SER A 274 -9.38 25.77 -18.22
C SER A 274 -8.89 25.54 -19.64
N TRP A 275 -9.80 25.71 -20.59
CA TRP A 275 -9.47 25.69 -22.01
C TRP A 275 -8.81 27.01 -22.41
N PRO A 276 -7.85 26.97 -23.37
CA PRO A 276 -7.21 28.17 -23.90
C PRO A 276 -8.20 29.03 -24.71
N PRO A 277 -7.93 30.32 -24.95
CA PRO A 277 -8.84 31.22 -25.68
C PRO A 277 -9.14 30.74 -27.11
N GLU A 278 -10.21 31.26 -27.72
CA GLU A 278 -11.09 30.70 -28.79
C GLU A 278 -10.48 29.95 -30.00
N THR A 279 -9.16 29.97 -30.23
CA THR A 279 -8.50 29.21 -31.30
C THR A 279 -7.26 28.47 -30.80
N CYS A 280 -7.36 27.15 -30.64
CA CYS A 280 -6.23 26.24 -30.48
C CYS A 280 -6.01 25.48 -31.79
N ASN A 281 -5.10 25.99 -32.63
CA ASN A 281 -4.78 25.35 -33.90
C ASN A 281 -3.67 24.30 -33.78
N GLU A 282 -2.84 24.42 -32.74
CA GLU A 282 -1.67 23.59 -32.55
C GLU A 282 -1.54 23.18 -31.08
N THR A 283 -1.26 21.90 -30.87
CA THR A 283 -1.10 21.30 -29.55
C THR A 283 0.32 20.80 -29.37
N ALA A 284 0.80 20.79 -28.13
CA ALA A 284 2.09 20.21 -27.78
C ALA A 284 2.17 18.73 -28.21
N LYS A 285 3.25 18.35 -28.89
CA LYS A 285 3.54 16.99 -29.36
C LYS A 285 4.94 16.57 -28.94
N SER A 286 5.22 15.26 -29.03
CA SER A 286 6.58 14.74 -28.82
C SER A 286 7.58 15.48 -29.72
N GLY A 287 8.73 15.84 -29.15
CA GLY A 287 9.75 16.66 -29.80
C GLY A 287 9.62 18.16 -29.51
N ASP A 288 8.43 18.67 -29.20
CA ASP A 288 8.26 20.10 -28.90
C ASP A 288 9.01 20.51 -27.63
N PHE A 289 9.55 21.73 -27.66
CA PHE A 289 10.08 22.38 -26.47
C PHE A 289 8.98 23.21 -25.82
N VAL A 290 8.69 22.92 -24.56
CA VAL A 290 7.60 23.52 -23.82
C VAL A 290 8.10 24.23 -22.57
N ARG A 291 7.43 25.33 -22.24
CA ARG A 291 7.54 26.00 -20.94
C ARG A 291 6.22 25.87 -20.23
N TYR A 292 6.22 25.43 -18.98
CA TYR A 292 4.98 25.22 -18.23
C TYR A 292 5.16 25.57 -16.75
N HIS A 293 4.09 26.08 -16.15
CA HIS A 293 3.98 26.15 -14.69
C HIS A 293 3.38 24.86 -14.15
N TYR A 294 3.80 24.46 -12.96
CA TYR A 294 3.20 23.35 -12.24
C TYR A 294 3.12 23.62 -10.73
N ASN A 295 2.10 23.04 -10.11
CA ASN A 295 1.98 22.80 -8.67
C ASN A 295 1.81 21.30 -8.44
N CYS A 296 2.71 20.69 -7.66
CA CYS A 296 2.68 19.28 -7.33
C CYS A 296 2.28 19.07 -5.87
N SER A 297 1.39 18.10 -5.64
CA SER A 297 0.93 17.71 -4.31
C SER A 297 0.66 16.21 -4.23
N LEU A 298 0.57 15.69 -3.01
CA LEU A 298 -0.06 14.39 -2.75
C LEU A 298 -1.59 14.53 -2.84
N LEU A 299 -2.29 13.40 -3.00
CA LEU A 299 -3.75 13.39 -3.12
C LEU A 299 -4.49 13.86 -1.87
N ASP A 300 -3.82 13.89 -0.71
CA ASP A 300 -4.36 14.47 0.52
C ASP A 300 -4.21 16.00 0.59
N GLY A 301 -3.63 16.63 -0.44
CA GLY A 301 -3.38 18.07 -0.53
C GLY A 301 -2.04 18.53 0.04
N THR A 302 -1.21 17.62 0.55
CA THR A 302 0.16 17.95 0.99
C THR A 302 0.96 18.49 -0.19
N LYS A 303 1.33 19.78 -0.12
CA LYS A 303 2.11 20.44 -1.16
C LYS A 303 3.54 19.89 -1.18
N LEU A 304 4.04 19.64 -2.38
CA LEU A 304 5.40 19.15 -2.60
C LEU A 304 6.27 20.25 -3.24
N PHE A 305 6.12 20.47 -4.54
CA PHE A 305 6.95 21.39 -5.32
C PHE A 305 6.09 22.26 -6.23
N SER A 306 6.50 23.51 -6.43
CA SER A 306 5.91 24.40 -7.43
C SER A 306 6.99 25.05 -8.29
N SER A 307 6.71 25.20 -9.58
CA SER A 307 7.52 26.07 -10.45
C SER A 307 7.58 27.52 -9.95
N HIS A 308 6.54 27.98 -9.25
CA HIS A 308 6.50 29.35 -8.73
C HIS A 308 7.49 29.57 -7.57
N ASP A 309 7.92 28.51 -6.89
CA ASP A 309 8.96 28.60 -5.85
C ASP A 309 10.32 29.03 -6.43
N TYR A 310 10.51 28.85 -7.74
CA TYR A 310 11.71 29.22 -8.49
C TYR A 310 11.54 30.49 -9.34
N GLY A 311 10.33 31.06 -9.39
CA GLY A 311 10.03 32.30 -10.11
C GLY A 311 10.02 32.20 -11.64
N VAL A 312 10.26 31.02 -12.23
CA VAL A 312 10.31 30.78 -13.68
C VAL A 312 9.53 29.52 -14.06
N PRO A 313 8.96 29.46 -15.28
CA PRO A 313 8.34 28.22 -15.77
C PRO A 313 9.40 27.13 -15.93
N GLN A 314 8.97 25.89 -15.78
CA GLN A 314 9.79 24.71 -16.04
C GLN A 314 9.90 24.48 -17.54
N GLU A 315 11.09 24.10 -18.00
CA GLU A 315 11.39 23.80 -19.39
C GLU A 315 11.54 22.29 -19.60
N ALA A 316 11.01 21.78 -20.72
CA ALA A 316 11.19 20.39 -21.13
C ALA A 316 11.03 20.23 -22.65
N THR A 317 11.76 19.28 -23.22
CA THR A 317 11.46 18.73 -24.55
C THR A 317 10.62 17.47 -24.38
N LEU A 318 9.40 17.46 -24.93
CA LEU A 318 8.48 16.33 -24.78
C LEU A 318 9.03 15.09 -25.48
N GLY A 319 8.90 13.92 -24.86
CA GLY A 319 9.43 12.64 -25.35
C GLY A 319 10.95 12.45 -25.16
N ALA A 320 11.69 13.47 -24.71
CA ALA A 320 13.15 13.39 -24.52
C ALA A 320 13.59 12.79 -23.16
N ASN A 321 12.66 12.20 -22.40
CA ASN A 321 12.90 11.63 -21.06
C ASN A 321 13.54 12.61 -20.05
N LYS A 322 13.23 13.91 -20.17
CA LYS A 322 13.74 14.96 -19.26
C LYS A 322 12.87 15.20 -18.04
N VAL A 323 11.61 14.77 -18.10
CA VAL A 323 10.64 14.84 -17.00
C VAL A 323 10.06 13.45 -16.76
N ILE A 324 9.35 13.27 -15.64
CA ILE A 324 8.65 12.01 -15.38
C ILE A 324 7.64 11.70 -16.49
N GLU A 325 7.52 10.43 -16.85
CA GLU A 325 6.72 9.98 -17.99
C GLU A 325 5.26 10.45 -17.92
N GLY A 326 4.67 10.48 -16.72
CA GLY A 326 3.29 10.91 -16.55
C GLY A 326 3.07 12.40 -16.78
N LEU A 327 4.07 13.23 -16.46
CA LEU A 327 4.02 14.67 -16.75
C LEU A 327 4.22 14.92 -18.25
N ASP A 328 5.14 14.17 -18.89
CA ASP A 328 5.32 14.20 -20.34
C ASP A 328 4.01 13.89 -21.08
N LYS A 329 3.37 12.76 -20.74
CA LYS A 329 2.06 12.36 -21.27
C LYS A 329 0.96 13.39 -20.98
N GLY A 330 0.96 13.99 -19.79
CA GLY A 330 -0.04 14.97 -19.39
C GLY A 330 0.05 16.31 -20.13
N LEU A 331 1.27 16.70 -20.52
CA LEU A 331 1.55 17.93 -21.29
C LEU A 331 1.26 17.75 -22.78
N GLN A 332 1.40 16.54 -23.33
CA GLN A 332 1.05 16.27 -24.72
C GLN A 332 -0.43 16.58 -25.00
N GLY A 333 -0.70 17.15 -26.17
CA GLY A 333 -2.03 17.59 -26.58
C GLY A 333 -2.51 18.88 -25.90
N MET A 334 -1.70 19.54 -25.05
CA MET A 334 -2.07 20.84 -24.47
C MET A 334 -1.94 21.96 -25.49
N CYS A 335 -2.84 22.94 -25.46
CA CYS A 335 -2.58 24.22 -26.11
C CYS A 335 -2.03 25.26 -25.13
N VAL A 336 -1.34 26.26 -25.68
CA VAL A 336 -0.76 27.35 -24.89
C VAL A 336 -1.88 28.10 -24.16
N GLY A 337 -1.71 28.29 -22.85
CA GLY A 337 -2.70 28.86 -21.93
C GLY A 337 -3.67 27.82 -21.32
N GLU A 338 -3.67 26.56 -21.78
CA GLU A 338 -4.48 25.51 -21.18
C GLU A 338 -3.98 25.16 -19.77
N ARG A 339 -4.90 24.88 -18.85
CA ARG A 339 -4.59 24.33 -17.53
C ARG A 339 -5.18 22.94 -17.37
N ARG A 340 -4.40 22.01 -16.84
CA ARG A 340 -4.82 20.64 -16.55
C ARG A 340 -4.52 20.26 -15.11
N GLN A 341 -5.35 19.39 -14.56
CA GLN A 341 -5.04 18.57 -13.40
C GLN A 341 -4.65 17.18 -13.90
N LEU A 342 -3.52 16.67 -13.42
CA LEU A 342 -2.99 15.36 -13.76
C LEU A 342 -2.88 14.52 -12.50
N VAL A 343 -3.43 13.31 -12.49
CA VAL A 343 -3.15 12.31 -11.46
C VAL A 343 -2.20 11.29 -12.04
N VAL A 344 -0.98 11.26 -11.51
CA VAL A 344 0.12 10.47 -12.04
C VAL A 344 0.44 9.33 -11.05
N PRO A 345 0.20 8.07 -11.43
CA PRO A 345 0.56 6.93 -10.59
C PRO A 345 2.09 6.75 -10.54
N PRO A 346 2.62 6.12 -9.48
CA PRO A 346 4.06 6.07 -9.22
C PRO A 346 4.87 5.37 -10.32
N HIS A 347 4.33 4.38 -11.03
CA HIS A 347 5.04 3.74 -12.16
C HIS A 347 5.27 4.68 -13.34
N LEU A 348 4.54 5.80 -13.41
CA LEU A 348 4.75 6.90 -14.37
C LEU A 348 5.40 8.14 -13.72
N ALA A 349 5.81 8.04 -12.45
CA ALA A 349 6.46 9.09 -11.67
C ALA A 349 7.81 8.62 -11.09
N HIS A 350 7.92 8.55 -9.76
CA HIS A 350 9.16 8.22 -9.06
C HIS A 350 9.24 6.77 -8.55
N GLY A 351 8.28 5.93 -8.93
CA GLY A 351 8.25 4.50 -8.59
C GLY A 351 8.20 4.24 -7.08
N GLU A 352 8.63 3.03 -6.70
CA GLU A 352 8.64 2.57 -5.30
C GLU A 352 9.67 3.28 -4.43
N SER A 353 10.79 3.71 -5.03
CA SER A 353 11.87 4.40 -4.30
C SER A 353 11.51 5.84 -3.94
N GLY A 354 10.56 6.45 -4.67
CA GLY A 354 10.25 7.86 -4.53
C GLY A 354 11.43 8.75 -4.95
N ALA A 355 11.42 9.99 -4.47
CA ALA A 355 12.48 10.96 -4.72
C ALA A 355 12.68 11.85 -3.49
N ARG A 356 13.65 12.78 -3.55
CA ARG A 356 13.86 13.73 -2.45
C ARG A 356 12.58 14.54 -2.22
N GLY A 357 11.98 14.41 -1.04
CA GLY A 357 10.72 15.09 -0.70
C GLY A 357 9.46 14.42 -1.25
N VAL A 358 9.59 13.33 -2.01
CA VAL A 358 8.47 12.56 -2.56
C VAL A 358 8.47 11.15 -1.97
N PRO A 359 7.44 10.74 -1.23
CA PRO A 359 7.36 9.39 -0.69
C PRO A 359 7.35 8.32 -1.79
N GLY A 360 7.95 7.16 -1.49
CA GLY A 360 7.90 5.99 -2.36
C GLY A 360 6.47 5.52 -2.64
N SER A 361 6.24 5.08 -3.88
CA SER A 361 4.94 4.63 -4.39
C SER A 361 3.81 5.66 -4.25
N ALA A 362 4.14 6.96 -4.17
CA ALA A 362 3.14 8.01 -4.09
C ALA A 362 2.44 8.25 -5.43
N VAL A 363 1.13 8.44 -5.38
CA VAL A 363 0.38 9.03 -6.49
C VAL A 363 0.49 10.55 -6.39
N LEU A 364 0.88 11.19 -7.49
CA LEU A 364 1.11 12.63 -7.54
C LEU A 364 -0.04 13.33 -8.25
N MET A 365 -0.45 14.48 -7.71
CA MET A 365 -1.39 15.38 -8.36
C MET A 365 -0.66 16.64 -8.81
N PHE A 366 -0.67 16.87 -10.12
CA PHE A 366 -0.14 18.09 -10.72
C PHE A 366 -1.28 18.99 -11.20
N GLU A 367 -1.21 20.28 -10.89
CA GLU A 367 -1.89 21.30 -11.68
C GLU A 367 -0.86 21.95 -12.59
N VAL A 368 -1.04 21.85 -13.91
CA VAL A 368 -0.11 22.37 -14.91
C VAL A 368 -0.77 23.46 -15.75
N GLU A 369 0.03 24.40 -16.22
CA GLU A 369 -0.35 25.44 -17.17
C GLU A 369 0.72 25.50 -18.27
N LEU A 370 0.33 25.30 -19.53
CA LEU A 370 1.27 25.41 -20.64
C LEU A 370 1.46 26.89 -21.00
N VAL A 371 2.68 27.40 -20.82
CA VAL A 371 3.01 28.83 -21.00
C VAL A 371 3.45 29.12 -22.45
N SER A 372 4.28 28.25 -23.02
CA SER A 372 4.71 28.38 -24.42
C SER A 372 5.06 27.02 -25.01
N ARG A 373 4.99 26.93 -26.34
CA ARG A 373 5.37 25.77 -27.13
C ARG A 373 6.17 26.24 -28.34
N GLU A 374 7.32 25.64 -28.56
CA GLU A 374 8.17 25.83 -29.72
C GLU A 374 8.34 24.47 -30.40
N GLU A 375 8.16 24.40 -31.72
CA GLU A 375 8.34 23.15 -32.44
C GLU A 375 9.81 22.72 -32.39
N GLY A 376 10.03 21.48 -32.00
CA GLY A 376 11.38 20.92 -31.91
C GLY A 376 12.04 20.72 -33.26
N VAL A 377 13.26 20.17 -33.21
CA VAL A 377 13.97 19.65 -34.38
C VAL A 377 14.03 18.12 -34.29
N PRO A 378 14.13 17.40 -35.42
CA PRO A 378 14.30 15.95 -35.41
C PRO A 378 15.54 15.51 -34.62
N ASP A 379 15.54 14.26 -34.16
CA ASP A 379 16.63 13.72 -33.36
C ASP A 379 17.98 13.83 -34.08
N GLY A 380 18.96 14.42 -33.38
CA GLY A 380 20.32 14.60 -33.90
C GLY A 380 20.51 15.81 -34.81
N TYR A 381 19.49 16.65 -35.01
CA TYR A 381 19.58 17.93 -35.72
C TYR A 381 19.73 19.09 -34.72
N LEU A 382 20.48 20.12 -35.09
CA LEU A 382 20.58 21.40 -34.34
C LEU A 382 19.87 22.56 -35.06
N PHE A 383 19.57 22.37 -36.35
CA PHE A 383 18.89 23.30 -37.22
C PHE A 383 18.10 22.52 -38.27
N VAL A 384 16.95 23.04 -38.68
CA VAL A 384 16.19 22.51 -39.83
C VAL A 384 15.69 23.63 -40.72
N TRP A 385 15.66 23.34 -42.01
CA TRP A 385 15.07 24.21 -43.02
C TRP A 385 13.54 24.04 -43.04
N HIS A 386 12.82 25.12 -43.30
CA HIS A 386 11.38 25.10 -43.54
C HIS A 386 11.04 24.84 -45.01
N GLU A 387 11.95 25.21 -45.91
CA GLU A 387 11.90 24.96 -47.35
C GLU A 387 13.16 24.22 -47.79
N ASP A 388 13.36 24.02 -49.10
CA ASP A 388 14.58 23.43 -49.61
C ASP A 388 15.80 24.31 -49.25
N PRO A 389 16.95 23.70 -48.88
CA PRO A 389 18.18 24.44 -48.64
C PRO A 389 18.60 25.19 -49.92
N PRO A 390 19.31 26.33 -49.79
CA PRO A 390 19.81 27.06 -50.95
C PRO A 390 20.63 26.18 -51.89
N ALA A 391 20.39 26.32 -53.20
CA ALA A 391 21.03 25.48 -54.22
C ALA A 391 22.56 25.57 -54.19
N ASN A 392 23.09 26.76 -53.86
CA ASN A 392 24.52 27.02 -53.70
C ASN A 392 24.85 27.40 -52.25
N LEU A 393 24.52 26.52 -51.30
CA LEU A 393 24.64 26.78 -49.86
C LEU A 393 26.01 27.35 -49.44
N PHE A 394 27.11 26.81 -49.98
CA PHE A 394 28.46 27.31 -49.68
C PHE A 394 28.66 28.75 -50.17
N GLU A 395 28.27 29.05 -51.41
CA GLU A 395 28.42 30.40 -52.00
C GLU A 395 27.55 31.44 -51.28
N ASP A 396 26.39 31.02 -50.74
CA ASP A 396 25.51 31.90 -49.98
C ASP A 396 26.01 32.12 -48.54
N MET A 397 26.83 31.19 -48.01
CA MET A 397 27.48 31.29 -46.71
C MET A 397 28.80 32.07 -46.75
N ASP A 398 29.57 31.95 -47.83
CA ASP A 398 30.81 32.69 -48.10
C ASP A 398 30.48 34.13 -48.55
N LEU A 399 30.28 35.01 -47.57
CA LEU A 399 29.76 36.35 -47.78
C LEU A 399 30.76 37.24 -48.52
N ASN A 400 32.05 36.99 -48.33
CA ASN A 400 33.12 37.80 -48.89
C ASN A 400 33.70 37.21 -50.20
N LYS A 401 33.36 35.95 -50.51
CA LYS A 401 33.75 35.19 -51.71
C LYS A 401 35.24 34.83 -51.78
N ASP A 402 35.87 34.55 -50.64
CA ASP A 402 37.27 34.14 -50.54
C ASP A 402 37.47 32.61 -50.54
N GLY A 403 36.39 31.84 -50.52
CA GLY A 403 36.40 30.38 -50.49
C GLY A 403 36.53 29.78 -49.08
N GLU A 404 36.43 30.59 -48.02
CA GLU A 404 36.54 30.16 -46.62
C GLU A 404 35.37 30.73 -45.80
N VAL A 405 34.64 29.89 -45.08
CA VAL A 405 33.56 30.37 -44.19
C VAL A 405 34.03 30.33 -42.73
N PRO A 406 34.45 31.47 -42.14
CA PRO A 406 34.78 31.54 -40.72
C PRO A 406 33.51 31.53 -39.83
N PRO A 407 33.66 31.36 -38.49
CA PRO A 407 32.53 31.31 -37.57
C PRO A 407 31.58 32.49 -37.67
N GLU A 408 32.10 33.68 -37.97
CA GLU A 408 31.30 34.91 -38.06
C GLU A 408 30.41 34.94 -39.30
N GLU A 409 30.91 34.46 -40.44
CA GLU A 409 30.11 34.33 -41.66
C GLU A 409 29.05 33.24 -41.51
N PHE A 410 29.45 32.08 -40.97
CA PHE A 410 28.53 30.99 -40.64
C PHE A 410 27.41 31.46 -39.72
N SER A 411 27.76 32.14 -38.62
CA SER A 411 26.81 32.63 -37.63
C SER A 411 25.87 33.69 -38.21
N THR A 412 26.42 34.62 -39.00
CA THR A 412 25.62 35.65 -39.68
C THR A 412 24.63 35.03 -40.66
N PHE A 413 25.07 34.05 -41.44
CA PHE A 413 24.22 33.33 -42.38
C PHE A 413 23.11 32.56 -41.67
N ILE A 414 23.42 31.71 -40.68
CA ILE A 414 22.38 30.93 -39.99
C ILE A 414 21.35 31.84 -39.30
N LYS A 415 21.81 32.93 -38.67
CA LYS A 415 20.91 33.93 -38.07
C LYS A 415 20.01 34.59 -39.11
N SER A 416 20.52 34.88 -40.31
CA SER A 416 19.69 35.46 -41.38
C SER A 416 18.60 34.48 -41.80
N GLN A 417 18.92 33.19 -41.98
CA GLN A 417 17.94 32.16 -42.32
C GLN A 417 16.84 32.00 -41.27
N VAL A 418 17.18 32.09 -39.98
CA VAL A 418 16.19 32.06 -38.89
C VAL A 418 15.33 33.32 -38.92
N SER A 419 15.93 34.50 -39.07
CA SER A 419 15.20 35.78 -39.06
C SER A 419 14.27 35.96 -40.27
N GLU A 420 14.62 35.34 -41.40
CA GLU A 420 13.82 35.32 -42.63
C GLU A 420 12.73 34.22 -42.61
N GLY A 421 12.69 33.38 -41.57
CA GLY A 421 11.72 32.28 -41.45
C GLY A 421 12.00 31.09 -42.37
N LYS A 422 13.22 30.99 -42.92
CA LYS A 422 13.65 29.90 -43.81
C LYS A 422 14.12 28.66 -43.07
N GLY A 423 14.45 28.78 -41.79
CA GLY A 423 14.75 27.64 -40.93
C GLY A 423 14.63 27.99 -39.45
N ARG A 424 14.82 26.98 -38.60
CA ARG A 424 14.76 27.11 -37.15
C ARG A 424 15.93 26.39 -36.47
N LEU A 425 16.42 26.99 -35.40
CA LEU A 425 17.38 26.36 -34.49
C LEU A 425 16.65 25.47 -33.50
N MET A 426 17.39 24.52 -32.91
CA MET A 426 16.91 23.71 -31.79
C MET A 426 16.48 24.63 -30.62
N PRO A 427 15.20 24.59 -30.20
CA PRO A 427 14.72 25.44 -29.12
C PRO A 427 15.26 25.00 -27.76
N GLY A 428 15.27 25.93 -26.79
CA GLY A 428 15.71 25.66 -25.42
C GLY A 428 17.21 25.68 -25.18
N GLN A 429 18.01 26.08 -26.18
CA GLN A 429 19.44 26.30 -26.06
C GLN A 429 19.81 27.73 -26.40
N ASP A 430 20.99 28.15 -25.96
CA ASP A 430 21.55 29.44 -26.37
C ASP A 430 21.90 29.41 -27.85
N ALA A 431 21.36 30.36 -28.62
CA ALA A 431 21.48 30.36 -30.08
C ALA A 431 22.94 30.48 -30.54
N GLU A 432 23.76 31.30 -29.88
CA GLU A 432 25.18 31.44 -30.24
C GLU A 432 25.94 30.13 -29.99
N LYS A 433 25.66 29.49 -28.87
CA LYS A 433 26.25 28.18 -28.56
C LYS A 433 25.81 27.13 -29.58
N THR A 434 24.53 27.04 -29.91
CA THR A 434 24.02 26.07 -30.89
C THR A 434 24.65 26.28 -32.27
N ILE A 435 24.77 27.52 -32.72
CA ILE A 435 25.44 27.86 -33.98
C ILE A 435 26.95 27.52 -33.91
N GLY A 436 27.61 27.78 -32.78
CA GLY A 436 28.99 27.39 -32.57
C GLY A 436 29.21 25.88 -32.62
N ASP A 437 28.31 25.10 -32.00
CA ASP A 437 28.33 23.64 -32.05
C ASP A 437 28.07 23.14 -33.50
N MET A 438 27.17 23.80 -34.25
CA MET A 438 26.96 23.51 -35.67
C MET A 438 28.22 23.77 -36.50
N PHE A 439 28.91 24.89 -36.28
CA PHE A 439 30.16 25.24 -36.95
C PHE A 439 31.24 24.19 -36.67
N GLN A 440 31.45 23.83 -35.39
CA GLN A 440 32.44 22.83 -35.00
C GLN A 440 32.17 21.45 -35.59
N ASN A 441 30.91 21.09 -35.81
CA ASN A 441 30.55 19.83 -36.48
C ASN A 441 30.89 19.84 -37.98
N GLN A 442 30.96 21.02 -38.61
CA GLN A 442 31.32 21.19 -40.01
C GLN A 442 32.84 21.39 -40.21
N ASP A 443 33.52 22.07 -39.29
CA ASP A 443 34.99 22.22 -39.24
C ASP A 443 35.67 20.89 -38.83
N ARG A 444 35.75 19.94 -39.76
CA ARG A 444 36.23 18.58 -39.52
C ARG A 444 37.72 18.53 -39.24
N ASN A 445 38.48 19.44 -39.83
CA ASN A 445 39.93 19.49 -39.70
C ASN A 445 40.39 20.37 -38.50
N GLN A 446 39.47 21.12 -37.88
CA GLN A 446 39.68 21.99 -36.73
C GLN A 446 40.62 23.18 -37.00
N ASP A 447 40.61 23.72 -38.22
CA ASP A 447 41.42 24.87 -38.61
C ASP A 447 40.71 26.22 -38.44
N GLY A 448 39.45 26.19 -37.98
CA GLY A 448 38.67 27.38 -37.66
C GLY A 448 37.95 28.00 -38.85
N LYS A 449 37.81 27.28 -39.97
CA LYS A 449 37.05 27.67 -41.15
C LYS A 449 36.35 26.45 -41.76
N ILE A 450 35.33 26.69 -42.57
CA ILE A 450 34.65 25.65 -43.35
C ILE A 450 34.97 25.87 -44.82
N THR A 451 35.45 24.84 -45.51
CA THR A 451 35.60 24.85 -46.97
C THR A 451 34.48 24.07 -47.67
N VAL A 452 34.41 24.19 -49.01
CA VAL A 452 33.37 23.51 -49.81
C VAL A 452 33.43 21.99 -49.68
N GLU A 453 34.61 21.42 -49.40
CA GLU A 453 34.80 19.99 -49.20
C GLU A 453 34.33 19.50 -47.82
N GLU A 454 34.24 20.41 -46.85
CA GLU A 454 33.84 20.09 -45.47
C GLU A 454 32.33 20.25 -45.26
N LEU A 455 31.73 21.25 -45.93
CA LEU A 455 30.32 21.54 -45.80
C LEU A 455 29.48 20.36 -46.28
N LYS A 456 28.77 19.73 -45.34
CA LYS A 456 27.86 18.62 -45.64
C LYS A 456 26.60 18.70 -44.80
N LEU A 457 25.45 18.66 -45.48
CA LEU A 457 24.16 18.61 -44.80
C LEU A 457 23.96 17.22 -44.18
N LYS A 458 23.48 17.19 -42.94
CA LYS A 458 23.17 15.94 -42.25
C LYS A 458 22.15 15.08 -43.01
N SER A 459 21.21 15.69 -43.72
CA SER A 459 20.26 14.99 -44.60
C SER A 459 20.96 14.15 -45.66
N ASP A 460 22.06 14.68 -46.21
CA ASP A 460 22.80 14.06 -47.30
C ASP A 460 23.65 12.91 -46.73
N GLU A 461 24.23 13.11 -45.54
CA GLU A 461 24.90 12.05 -44.78
C GLU A 461 23.97 10.91 -44.40
N ASP A 462 22.74 11.22 -44.00
CA ASP A 462 21.74 10.22 -43.65
C ASP A 462 21.30 9.42 -44.88
N GLN A 463 21.13 10.07 -46.04
CA GLN A 463 20.82 9.39 -47.31
C GLN A 463 21.96 8.48 -47.78
N GLU A 464 23.21 8.93 -47.69
CA GLU A 464 24.38 8.10 -48.03
C GLU A 464 24.51 6.88 -47.13
N ARG A 465 24.31 7.03 -45.81
CA ARG A 465 24.34 5.90 -44.87
C ARG A 465 23.28 4.85 -45.18
N VAL A 466 22.06 5.27 -45.51
CA VAL A 466 20.98 4.35 -45.91
C VAL A 466 21.33 3.62 -47.22
N HIS A 467 22.03 4.28 -48.14
CA HIS A 467 22.50 3.66 -49.37
C HIS A 467 23.68 2.69 -49.19
N GLU A 468 24.50 2.87 -48.17
CA GLU A 468 25.62 1.97 -47.83
C GLU A 468 25.19 0.74 -47.01
N GLU A 469 24.06 0.82 -46.29
CA GLU A 469 23.51 -0.29 -45.49
C GLU A 469 22.57 -1.23 -46.27
N LEU A 470 22.26 -0.92 -47.54
CA LEU A 470 21.49 -1.74 -48.49
C LEU A 470 22.41 -2.53 -49.44
#